data_AF-A0A235IM67-F1
#
_entry.id   AF-A0A235IM67-F1
#
_cell.length_a   1.000
_cell.length_b   1.000
_cell.length_c   1.000
_cell.angle_alpha   90.00
_cell.angle_beta   90.00
_cell.angle_gamma   90.00
#
_symmetry.space_group_name_H-M   'P 1'
#
loop_
_entity.id
_entity.type
_entity.pdbx_description
1 polymer ?
#
loop_
_entity_poly.entity_id
_entity_poly.type
_entity_poly.pdbx_seq_one_letter_code
_entity_poly.pdbx_strand_id
1 'polypeptide(L)'
;MPSLKKIVCLANSKKNGERCIAGIDLDTGNWIRPVCIRDGYSDDGRVPRDVRLVERREPELLDILEIPLADEGNNFDFESENLTILSGEWRLLGKAKPTDVFQYCGNYPYILHNRKKYVNVSELQSLPFRQRRTLQLLHVVNLSVQSQGIKQWKGSLETASGQKLTDAKITDPIFIEKLETGYQITNDYLVTVSLGMPWAHDNWEGEPPCWKLIAGVIDFPKFASQQSDLIAQTDKEIERIGWDIDQGRKYLQQTFNKISRQQLSLEELTQFLNYLKSIPDDFDNLPF
;
A
#
# COMPACT_ATOMS: atom_id res chain seq x y z
N MET A 1 13.18 -4.79 24.98
CA MET A 1 14.20 -4.45 23.96
C MET A 1 13.46 -3.82 22.79
N PRO A 2 14.01 -2.82 22.08
CA PRO A 2 13.35 -2.29 20.89
C PRO A 2 13.14 -3.40 19.87
N SER A 3 11.91 -3.51 19.34
CA SER A 3 11.61 -4.40 18.23
C SER A 3 12.04 -3.67 16.96
N LEU A 4 13.10 -4.15 16.30
CA LEU A 4 13.50 -3.62 15.01
C LEU A 4 12.51 -4.12 13.97
N LYS A 5 11.76 -3.19 13.37
CA LYS A 5 10.77 -3.50 12.33
C LYS A 5 11.33 -3.15 10.96
N LYS A 6 11.16 -4.05 9.99
CA LYS A 6 11.56 -3.84 8.60
C LYS A 6 10.33 -3.50 7.79
N ILE A 7 10.19 -2.23 7.41
CA ILE A 7 9.03 -1.77 6.66
C ILE A 7 9.40 -1.38 5.24
N VAL A 8 8.57 -1.72 4.26
CA VAL A 8 8.61 -1.09 2.93
C VAL A 8 7.81 0.19 2.98
N CYS A 9 8.46 1.33 2.80
CA CYS A 9 7.81 2.65 2.82
C CYS A 9 6.82 2.79 1.66
N LEU A 10 5.53 2.97 1.96
CA LEU A 10 4.46 3.14 0.98
C LEU A 10 3.74 4.49 1.09
N ALA A 11 4.07 5.28 2.11
CA ALA A 11 3.68 6.67 2.22
C ALA A 11 4.78 7.47 2.93
N ASN A 12 5.12 8.63 2.38
CA ASN A 12 5.86 9.71 3.06
C ASN A 12 5.18 11.04 2.73
N SER A 13 3.99 11.26 3.32
CA SER A 13 3.09 12.34 2.96
C SER A 13 3.26 13.57 3.85
N LYS A 14 2.85 14.76 3.37
CA LYS A 14 2.84 16.01 4.16
C LYS A 14 1.75 15.98 5.25
N LYS A 15 2.12 16.28 6.50
CA LYS A 15 1.18 16.46 7.63
C LYS A 15 1.64 17.61 8.54
N ASN A 16 0.88 18.70 8.59
CA ASN A 16 1.12 19.86 9.49
C ASN A 16 2.58 20.37 9.50
N GLY A 17 3.18 20.56 8.32
CA GLY A 17 4.57 21.01 8.16
C GLY A 17 5.63 19.90 8.25
N GLU A 18 5.23 18.69 8.65
CA GLU A 18 6.08 17.52 8.85
C GLU A 18 5.64 16.36 7.94
N ARG A 19 6.00 15.12 8.29
CA ARG A 19 5.67 13.91 7.52
C ARG A 19 4.80 12.94 8.27
N CYS A 20 3.97 12.19 7.55
CA CYS A 20 3.41 10.93 7.99
C CYS A 20 4.07 9.82 7.16
N ILE A 21 4.72 8.87 7.84
CA ILE A 21 5.39 7.74 7.21
C ILE A 21 4.58 6.49 7.51
N ALA A 22 4.35 5.64 6.51
CA ALA A 22 3.73 4.35 6.72
C ALA A 22 4.18 3.33 5.67
N GLY A 23 4.08 2.05 6.02
CA GLY A 23 4.57 0.97 5.19
C GLY A 23 4.05 -0.39 5.62
N ILE A 24 4.46 -1.42 4.89
CA ILE A 24 4.17 -2.82 5.23
C ILE A 24 5.36 -3.42 5.96
N ASP A 25 5.10 -4.04 7.13
CA ASP A 25 6.05 -4.90 7.83
C ASP A 25 6.36 -6.13 6.97
N LEU A 26 7.63 -6.32 6.62
CA LEU A 26 8.08 -7.45 5.81
C LEU A 26 7.96 -8.79 6.55
N ASP A 27 7.97 -8.77 7.89
CA ASP A 27 7.87 -10.01 8.67
C ASP A 27 6.43 -10.49 8.81
N THR A 28 5.45 -9.57 8.85
CA THR A 28 4.04 -9.91 9.13
C THR A 28 3.07 -9.58 8.00
N GLY A 29 3.48 -8.81 7.00
CA GLY A 29 2.60 -8.31 5.93
C GLY A 29 1.54 -7.29 6.38
N ASN A 30 1.64 -6.76 7.61
CA ASN A 30 0.68 -5.80 8.16
C ASN A 30 1.16 -4.36 7.95
N TRP A 31 0.22 -3.42 7.92
CA TRP A 31 0.55 -2.00 7.94
C TRP A 31 1.20 -1.61 9.28
N ILE A 32 2.21 -0.75 9.18
CA ILE A 32 2.83 -0.05 10.30
C ILE A 32 2.89 1.44 9.95
N ARG A 33 2.49 2.28 10.91
CA ARG A 33 2.70 3.73 10.90
C ARG A 33 3.58 4.12 12.09
N PRO A 34 4.87 4.45 11.87
CA PRO A 34 5.71 5.02 12.92
C PRO A 34 5.15 6.37 13.38
N VAL A 35 4.87 6.50 14.67
CA VAL A 35 4.41 7.76 15.28
C VAL A 35 5.41 8.27 16.31
N CYS A 36 5.65 9.59 16.29
CA CYS A 36 6.52 10.23 17.26
C CYS A 36 5.69 10.68 18.46
N ILE A 37 6.10 10.31 19.68
CA ILE A 37 5.48 10.79 20.92
C ILE A 37 6.53 11.59 21.68
N ARG A 38 6.49 12.91 21.50
CA ARG A 38 7.28 13.90 22.25
C ARG A 38 6.48 15.21 22.33
N ASP A 39 6.93 16.15 23.14
CA ASP A 39 6.28 17.46 23.30
C ASP A 39 6.02 18.13 21.94
N GLY A 40 4.75 18.45 21.68
CA GLY A 40 4.28 19.06 20.43
C GLY A 40 4.06 18.10 19.25
N TYR A 41 4.28 16.79 19.41
CA TYR A 41 4.17 15.79 18.33
C TYR A 41 3.21 14.63 18.65
N SER A 42 2.53 14.64 19.79
CA SER A 42 1.67 13.54 20.28
C SER A 42 0.30 13.41 19.62
N ASP A 43 -0.16 14.43 18.91
CA ASP A 43 -1.61 14.62 18.69
C ASP A 43 -2.10 14.17 17.31
N ASP A 44 -1.17 13.92 16.39
CA ASP A 44 -1.51 13.66 14.99
C ASP A 44 -0.56 12.67 14.30
N GLY A 45 0.33 11.98 15.03
CA GLY A 45 1.19 10.93 14.47
C GLY A 45 2.20 11.42 13.44
N ARG A 46 2.49 12.72 13.36
CA ARG A 46 3.55 13.24 12.48
C ARG A 46 4.93 12.87 13.00
N VAL A 47 5.87 12.64 12.08
CA VAL A 47 7.27 12.34 12.36
C VAL A 47 8.12 13.56 12.05
N PRO A 48 8.79 14.17 13.05
CA PRO A 48 9.67 15.32 12.85
C PRO A 48 10.87 15.05 11.94
N ARG A 49 11.44 16.11 11.37
CA ARG A 49 12.56 15.99 10.43
C ARG A 49 13.79 15.35 11.06
N ASP A 50 14.15 15.75 12.27
CA ASP A 50 15.31 15.22 12.98
C ASP A 50 15.18 13.72 13.33
N VAL A 51 13.96 13.18 13.36
CA VAL A 51 13.70 11.77 13.66
C VAL A 51 13.70 10.89 12.40
N ARG A 52 13.12 11.37 11.29
CA ARG A 52 12.85 10.53 10.11
C ARG A 52 13.97 10.46 9.08
N LEU A 53 15.01 11.29 9.19
CA LEU A 53 16.06 11.30 8.18
C LEU A 53 16.87 10.01 8.26
N VAL A 54 17.01 9.35 7.12
CA VAL A 54 17.81 8.13 6.96
C VAL A 54 18.96 8.47 6.04
N GLU A 55 20.20 8.26 6.48
CA GLU A 55 21.40 8.63 5.70
C GLU A 55 21.35 10.10 5.20
N ARG A 56 20.82 11.01 6.04
CA ARG A 56 20.65 12.46 5.77
C ARG A 56 19.64 12.82 4.65
N ARG A 57 18.82 11.88 4.18
CA ARG A 57 17.73 12.14 3.23
C ARG A 57 16.36 11.77 3.79
N GLU A 58 15.31 12.28 3.15
CA GLU A 58 13.94 11.83 3.41
C GLU A 58 13.79 10.38 2.91
N PRO A 59 13.04 9.52 3.63
CA PRO A 59 12.66 8.21 3.10
C PRO A 59 11.89 8.34 1.79
N GLU A 60 12.18 7.47 0.83
CA GLU A 60 11.48 7.42 -0.45
C GLU A 60 10.48 6.26 -0.45
N LEU A 61 9.47 6.34 -1.32
CA LEU A 61 8.59 5.21 -1.55
C LEU A 61 9.42 4.02 -2.06
N LEU A 62 9.07 2.83 -1.56
CA LEU A 62 9.74 1.55 -1.74
C LEU A 62 11.08 1.37 -1.00
N ASP A 63 11.57 2.37 -0.26
CA ASP A 63 12.70 2.13 0.64
C ASP A 63 12.34 1.06 1.68
N ILE A 64 13.26 0.14 1.92
CA ILE A 64 13.17 -0.84 3.00
C ILE A 64 13.89 -0.24 4.21
N LEU A 65 13.13 0.11 5.23
CA LEU A 65 13.61 0.81 6.42
C LEU A 65 13.63 -0.14 7.61
N GLU A 66 14.72 -0.15 8.36
CA GLU A 66 14.78 -0.74 9.70
C GLU A 66 14.56 0.35 10.74
N ILE A 67 13.51 0.22 11.55
CA ILE A 67 13.08 1.26 12.49
C ILE A 67 12.93 0.65 13.90
N PRO A 68 13.55 1.24 14.93
CA PRO A 68 13.26 0.89 16.33
C PRO A 68 11.84 1.31 16.70
N LEU A 69 10.93 0.36 16.84
CA LEU A 69 9.53 0.61 17.19
C LEU A 69 9.13 -0.16 18.46
N ALA A 70 8.20 0.42 19.21
CA ALA A 70 7.44 -0.30 20.22
C ALA A 70 6.40 -1.20 19.54
N ASP A 71 5.84 -2.15 20.29
CA ASP A 71 4.75 -3.01 19.79
C ASP A 71 3.38 -2.32 19.84
N GLU A 72 3.30 -1.13 20.44
CA GLU A 72 2.11 -0.29 20.53
C GLU A 72 2.48 1.18 20.28
N GLY A 73 1.47 2.00 20.00
CA GLY A 73 1.61 3.45 19.91
C GLY A 73 0.27 4.16 20.09
N ASN A 74 0.31 5.49 20.17
CA ASN A 74 -0.91 6.29 20.24
C ASN A 74 -1.73 6.04 18.97
N ASN A 75 -2.90 5.43 19.12
CA ASN A 75 -3.79 5.02 18.04
C ASN A 75 -4.98 5.97 17.84
N PHE A 76 -5.08 7.04 18.64
CA PHE A 76 -6.16 8.02 18.59
C PHE A 76 -7.58 7.40 18.60
N ASP A 77 -7.71 6.21 19.21
CA ASP A 77 -8.91 5.36 19.24
C ASP A 77 -9.38 4.79 17.89
N PHE A 78 -8.64 4.94 16.78
CA PHE A 78 -9.05 4.38 15.48
C PHE A 78 -7.92 3.90 14.55
N GLU A 79 -6.66 4.26 14.77
CA GLU A 79 -5.50 3.91 13.92
C GLU A 79 -4.78 2.66 14.45
N SER A 80 -5.19 1.50 13.94
CA SER A 80 -4.71 0.19 14.41
C SER A 80 -3.23 -0.13 14.12
N GLU A 81 -2.62 0.58 13.18
CA GLU A 81 -1.27 0.37 12.67
C GLU A 81 -0.18 1.20 13.38
N ASN A 82 -0.56 2.09 14.29
CA ASN A 82 0.36 3.04 14.90
C ASN A 82 1.30 2.38 15.90
N LEU A 83 2.61 2.57 15.70
CA LEU A 83 3.66 2.10 16.60
C LEU A 83 4.56 3.26 17.01
N THR A 84 4.86 3.38 18.31
CA THR A 84 5.71 4.47 18.81
C THR A 84 7.17 4.27 18.38
N ILE A 85 7.76 5.33 17.83
CA ILE A 85 9.20 5.37 17.53
C ILE A 85 10.00 5.35 18.83
N LEU A 86 10.91 4.39 18.95
CA LEU A 86 11.85 4.28 20.07
C LEU A 86 13.15 4.99 19.75
N SER A 87 13.97 5.22 20.79
CA SER A 87 15.32 5.75 20.61
C SER A 87 16.18 4.80 19.75
N GLY A 88 16.91 5.39 18.80
CA GLY A 88 17.80 4.70 17.89
C GLY A 88 17.76 5.31 16.50
N GLU A 89 18.69 4.89 15.65
CA GLU A 89 18.76 5.35 14.25
C GLU A 89 17.96 4.44 13.33
N TRP A 90 17.30 5.05 12.35
CA TRP A 90 16.69 4.34 11.24
C TRP A 90 17.77 3.96 10.23
N ARG A 91 17.64 2.79 9.61
CA ARG A 91 18.59 2.33 8.58
C ARG A 91 17.90 2.02 7.27
N LEU A 92 18.57 2.32 6.17
CA LEU A 92 18.16 1.89 4.84
C LEU A 92 18.75 0.51 4.57
N LEU A 93 17.90 -0.50 4.43
CA LEU A 93 18.33 -1.87 4.11
C LEU A 93 18.34 -2.15 2.61
N GLY A 94 17.63 -1.36 1.81
CA GLY A 94 17.53 -1.52 0.37
C GLY A 94 16.30 -0.82 -0.20
N LYS A 95 15.90 -1.22 -1.41
CA LYS A 95 14.73 -0.69 -2.09
C LYS A 95 13.95 -1.83 -2.75
N ALA A 96 12.67 -1.92 -2.42
CA ALA A 96 11.73 -2.85 -3.05
C ALA A 96 11.40 -2.40 -4.48
N LYS A 97 10.89 -3.33 -5.28
CA LYS A 97 10.25 -3.04 -6.56
C LYS A 97 8.75 -2.85 -6.37
N PRO A 98 8.06 -2.11 -7.25
CA PRO A 98 6.60 -2.03 -7.24
C PRO A 98 5.92 -3.41 -7.26
N THR A 99 6.47 -4.37 -8.00
CA THR A 99 5.97 -5.75 -8.08
C THR A 99 6.05 -6.49 -6.74
N ASP A 100 7.01 -6.17 -5.89
CA ASP A 100 7.20 -6.85 -4.60
C ASP A 100 6.07 -6.51 -3.62
N VAL A 101 5.47 -5.32 -3.77
CA VAL A 101 4.39 -4.82 -2.91
C VAL A 101 2.99 -4.97 -3.51
N PHE A 102 2.89 -5.38 -4.78
CA PHE A 102 1.61 -5.57 -5.46
C PHE A 102 0.69 -6.56 -4.73
N GLN A 103 1.26 -7.61 -4.14
CA GLN A 103 0.54 -8.60 -3.35
C GLN A 103 -0.24 -7.99 -2.16
N TYR A 104 0.15 -6.80 -1.68
CA TYR A 104 -0.52 -6.11 -0.58
C TYR A 104 -1.68 -5.21 -1.04
N CYS A 105 -2.00 -5.17 -2.34
CA CYS A 105 -3.23 -4.58 -2.85
C CYS A 105 -4.42 -5.43 -2.40
N GLY A 106 -4.92 -5.14 -1.20
CA GLY A 106 -5.97 -5.94 -0.59
C GLY A 106 -7.27 -5.92 -1.39
N ASN A 107 -7.89 -7.10 -1.53
CA ASN A 107 -9.18 -7.27 -2.21
C ASN A 107 -10.34 -6.94 -1.25
N TYR A 108 -10.68 -5.66 -1.17
CA TYR A 108 -11.77 -5.17 -0.34
C TYR A 108 -12.92 -4.63 -1.18
N PRO A 109 -14.19 -4.71 -0.74
CA PRO A 109 -15.34 -4.21 -1.49
C PRO A 109 -15.37 -2.68 -1.62
N TYR A 110 -14.68 -1.97 -0.71
CA TYR A 110 -14.56 -0.52 -0.73
C TYR A 110 -13.13 -0.05 -0.44
N ILE A 111 -12.75 1.06 -1.06
CA ILE A 111 -11.56 1.85 -0.68
C ILE A 111 -11.84 2.45 0.70
N LEU A 112 -11.17 1.94 1.74
CA LEU A 112 -11.34 2.34 3.14
C LEU A 112 -12.83 2.42 3.55
N HIS A 113 -13.41 1.24 3.78
CA HIS A 113 -14.72 0.97 4.40
C HIS A 113 -15.98 1.35 3.61
N ASN A 114 -16.00 2.45 2.87
CA ASN A 114 -17.21 2.93 2.20
C ASN A 114 -16.91 3.65 0.87
N ARG A 115 -17.95 4.10 0.14
CA ARG A 115 -17.82 4.83 -1.13
C ARG A 115 -17.64 6.35 -0.98
N LYS A 116 -17.74 6.88 0.24
CA LYS A 116 -17.63 8.32 0.51
C LYS A 116 -16.18 8.77 0.38
N LYS A 117 -15.95 10.08 0.25
CA LYS A 117 -14.61 10.68 0.28
C LYS A 117 -13.97 10.71 1.68
N TYR A 118 -14.69 10.23 2.69
CA TYR A 118 -14.31 10.25 4.08
C TYR A 118 -14.88 9.04 4.81
N VAL A 119 -14.37 8.79 6.02
CA VAL A 119 -14.90 7.81 6.96
C VAL A 119 -15.10 8.51 8.30
N ASN A 120 -16.16 8.14 9.00
CA ASN A 120 -16.50 8.69 10.31
C ASN A 120 -15.74 7.92 11.42
N VAL A 121 -15.32 8.61 12.48
CA VAL A 121 -14.62 7.96 13.60
C VAL A 121 -15.54 6.96 14.28
N SER A 122 -16.81 7.30 14.44
CA SER A 122 -17.84 6.39 14.97
C SER A 122 -18.00 5.12 14.12
N GLU A 123 -17.90 5.23 12.79
CA GLU A 123 -17.94 4.09 11.87
C GLU A 123 -16.72 3.18 12.08
N LEU A 124 -15.51 3.75 12.20
CA LEU A 124 -14.30 2.98 12.52
C LEU A 124 -14.39 2.31 13.89
N GLN A 125 -14.86 3.02 14.90
CA GLN A 125 -14.97 2.52 16.27
C GLN A 125 -15.98 1.38 16.41
N SER A 126 -16.99 1.32 15.52
CA SER A 126 -17.93 0.21 15.46
C SER A 126 -17.29 -1.12 14.98
N LEU A 127 -16.11 -1.05 14.35
CA LEU A 127 -15.37 -2.22 13.88
C LEU A 127 -14.42 -2.75 14.97
N PRO A 128 -14.13 -4.07 14.98
CA PRO A 128 -13.02 -4.62 15.76
C PRO A 128 -11.72 -3.88 15.47
N PHE A 129 -10.91 -3.61 16.49
CA PHE A 129 -9.73 -2.74 16.39
C PHE A 129 -8.81 -3.09 15.20
N ARG A 130 -8.48 -4.38 15.02
CA ARG A 130 -7.63 -4.86 13.91
C ARG A 130 -8.25 -4.74 12.51
N GLN A 131 -9.54 -4.45 12.41
CA GLN A 131 -10.25 -4.24 11.15
C GLN A 131 -10.38 -2.75 10.79
N ARG A 132 -9.94 -1.83 11.65
CA ARG A 132 -10.00 -0.37 11.45
C ARG A 132 -8.92 0.11 10.48
N ARG A 133 -9.03 -0.29 9.22
CA ARG A 133 -8.09 0.09 8.16
C ARG A 133 -8.07 1.61 7.97
N THR A 134 -6.93 2.26 8.19
CA THR A 134 -6.74 3.69 7.87
C THR A 134 -5.72 3.92 6.75
N LEU A 135 -5.11 2.84 6.27
CA LEU A 135 -4.22 2.77 5.11
C LEU A 135 -4.67 1.64 4.19
N GLN A 136 -4.56 1.87 2.89
CA GLN A 136 -4.80 0.84 1.88
C GLN A 136 -3.94 1.12 0.65
N LEU A 137 -3.27 0.08 0.15
CA LEU A 137 -2.58 0.11 -1.14
C LEU A 137 -3.57 -0.34 -2.22
N LEU A 138 -3.65 0.42 -3.31
CA LEU A 138 -4.56 0.17 -4.43
C LEU A 138 -3.78 0.02 -5.72
N HIS A 139 -4.18 -0.94 -6.56
CA HIS A 139 -3.81 -0.92 -7.98
C HIS A 139 -4.81 -0.06 -8.75
N VAL A 140 -4.32 1.05 -9.28
CA VAL A 140 -5.09 2.09 -9.97
C VAL A 140 -4.76 2.04 -11.45
N VAL A 141 -5.77 1.79 -12.27
CA VAL A 141 -5.67 1.68 -13.74
C VAL A 141 -6.03 2.99 -14.43
N ASN A 142 -6.69 3.91 -13.72
CA ASN A 142 -6.96 5.25 -14.21
C ASN A 142 -6.78 6.25 -13.07
N LEU A 143 -5.85 7.19 -13.27
CA LEU A 143 -5.58 8.30 -12.38
C LEU A 143 -5.74 9.59 -13.19
N SER A 144 -6.50 10.55 -12.66
CA SER A 144 -6.55 11.91 -13.18
C SER A 144 -6.25 12.88 -12.06
N VAL A 145 -5.63 14.01 -12.40
CA VAL A 145 -5.21 15.02 -11.42
C VAL A 145 -5.64 16.41 -11.86
N GLN A 146 -5.96 17.25 -10.89
CA GLN A 146 -6.20 18.67 -11.12
C GLN A 146 -5.40 19.50 -10.13
N SER A 147 -4.83 20.61 -10.61
CA SER A 147 -4.26 21.63 -9.73
C SER A 147 -5.39 22.46 -9.09
N GLN A 148 -5.22 22.80 -7.82
CA GLN A 148 -6.04 23.76 -7.08
C GLN A 148 -5.21 24.99 -6.65
N GLY A 149 -4.06 25.20 -7.27
CA GLY A 149 -3.11 26.26 -6.92
C GLY A 149 -1.70 25.71 -6.70
N ILE A 150 -0.82 26.57 -6.20
CA ILE A 150 0.60 26.26 -6.03
C ILE A 150 0.78 25.08 -5.06
N LYS A 151 1.37 23.98 -5.53
CA LYS A 151 1.63 22.76 -4.75
C LYS A 151 0.37 22.15 -4.10
N GLN A 152 -0.82 22.46 -4.63
CA GLN A 152 -2.09 21.89 -4.18
C GLN A 152 -2.72 21.12 -5.32
N TRP A 153 -2.80 19.80 -5.16
CA TRP A 153 -3.33 18.91 -6.18
C TRP A 153 -4.40 17.99 -5.60
N LYS A 154 -5.39 17.68 -6.42
CA LYS A 154 -6.36 16.63 -6.15
C LYS A 154 -6.26 15.56 -7.23
N GLY A 155 -6.52 14.32 -6.83
CA GLY A 155 -6.55 13.17 -7.71
C GLY A 155 -7.91 12.48 -7.67
N SER A 156 -8.32 11.95 -8.82
CA SER A 156 -9.43 11.02 -8.95
C SER A 156 -8.87 9.70 -9.48
N LEU A 157 -9.21 8.60 -8.83
CA LEU A 157 -8.67 7.28 -9.16
C LEU A 157 -9.77 6.25 -9.36
N GLU A 158 -9.47 5.27 -10.22
CA GLU A 158 -10.29 4.09 -10.48
C GLU A 158 -9.40 2.84 -10.48
N THR A 159 -9.83 1.82 -9.74
CA THR A 159 -9.16 0.52 -9.63
C THR A 159 -9.62 -0.44 -10.74
N ALA A 160 -8.87 -1.51 -10.98
CA ALA A 160 -9.25 -2.56 -11.92
C ALA A 160 -10.62 -3.20 -11.60
N SER A 161 -11.01 -3.23 -10.31
CA SER A 161 -12.32 -3.72 -9.86
C SER A 161 -13.43 -2.66 -9.92
N GLY A 162 -13.19 -1.49 -10.52
CA GLY A 162 -14.18 -0.44 -10.74
C GLY A 162 -14.47 0.44 -9.51
N GLN A 163 -13.71 0.32 -8.43
CA GLN A 163 -13.85 1.23 -7.28
C GLN A 163 -13.31 2.61 -7.63
N LYS A 164 -13.99 3.66 -7.15
CA LYS A 164 -13.64 5.05 -7.45
C LYS A 164 -13.46 5.88 -6.18
N LEU A 165 -12.50 6.77 -6.21
CA LEU A 165 -12.32 7.86 -5.24
C LEU A 165 -12.07 9.14 -6.04
N THR A 166 -12.92 10.16 -5.87
CA THR A 166 -12.87 11.39 -6.65
C THR A 166 -12.40 12.58 -5.84
N ASP A 167 -11.64 13.47 -6.46
CA ASP A 167 -11.08 14.72 -5.90
C ASP A 167 -10.47 14.58 -4.50
N ALA A 168 -9.74 13.49 -4.25
CA ALA A 168 -8.98 13.30 -3.02
C ALA A 168 -7.74 14.19 -3.04
N LYS A 169 -7.42 14.83 -1.91
CA LYS A 169 -6.21 15.66 -1.80
C LYS A 169 -4.97 14.79 -1.92
N ILE A 170 -4.03 15.20 -2.76
CA ILE A 170 -2.71 14.57 -2.88
C ILE A 170 -1.82 15.18 -1.82
N THR A 171 -1.16 14.32 -1.05
CA THR A 171 -0.27 14.70 0.06
C THR A 171 1.14 14.13 -0.10
N ASP A 172 1.38 13.34 -1.14
CA ASP A 172 2.71 12.90 -1.55
C ASP A 172 3.54 14.09 -2.10
N PRO A 173 4.60 14.52 -1.41
CA PRO A 173 5.42 15.65 -1.83
C PRO A 173 6.14 15.43 -3.16
N ILE A 174 6.65 14.22 -3.39
CA ILE A 174 7.48 13.91 -4.56
C ILE A 174 6.57 13.83 -5.77
N PHE A 175 5.40 13.21 -5.63
CA PHE A 175 4.43 13.19 -6.71
C PHE A 175 3.90 14.60 -7.04
N ILE A 176 3.63 15.44 -6.04
CA ILE A 176 3.29 16.86 -6.29
C ILE A 176 4.40 17.56 -7.07
N GLU A 177 5.67 17.41 -6.68
CA GLU A 177 6.80 18.02 -7.40
C GLU A 177 6.90 17.51 -8.85
N LYS A 178 6.71 16.21 -9.09
CA LYS A 178 6.60 15.66 -10.45
C LYS A 178 5.51 16.36 -11.25
N LEU A 179 4.30 16.50 -10.70
CA LEU A 179 3.17 17.16 -11.38
C LEU A 179 3.46 18.63 -11.71
N GLU A 180 4.09 19.38 -10.79
CA GLU A 180 4.50 20.77 -11.02
C GLU A 180 5.52 20.88 -12.18
N THR A 181 6.33 19.85 -12.39
CA THR A 181 7.28 19.77 -13.52
C THR A 181 6.69 19.19 -14.80
N GLY A 182 5.37 19.02 -14.89
CA GLY A 182 4.68 18.58 -16.11
C GLY A 182 4.60 17.06 -16.30
N TYR A 183 4.74 16.27 -15.22
CA TYR A 183 4.61 14.81 -15.29
C TYR A 183 3.29 14.37 -15.92
N GLN A 184 3.39 13.44 -16.87
CA GLN A 184 2.24 12.91 -17.61
C GLN A 184 1.79 11.57 -17.04
N ILE A 185 0.49 11.43 -16.81
CA ILE A 185 -0.09 10.23 -16.22
C ILE A 185 -0.41 9.22 -17.33
N THR A 186 0.42 8.20 -17.48
CA THR A 186 0.33 7.24 -18.61
C THR A 186 0.35 5.76 -18.21
N ASN A 187 0.81 5.44 -17.01
CA ASN A 187 0.93 4.08 -16.49
C ASN A 187 -0.29 3.67 -15.65
N ASP A 188 -0.28 2.44 -15.16
CA ASP A 188 -1.01 2.11 -13.94
C ASP A 188 -0.19 2.61 -12.74
N TYR A 189 -0.80 2.63 -11.55
CA TYR A 189 -0.15 3.09 -10.33
C TYR A 189 -0.46 2.18 -9.16
N LEU A 190 0.48 2.07 -8.24
CA LEU A 190 0.18 1.65 -6.88
C LEU A 190 -0.01 2.91 -6.03
N VAL A 191 -1.22 3.09 -5.53
CA VAL A 191 -1.61 4.29 -4.80
C VAL A 191 -1.93 3.92 -3.37
N THR A 192 -1.22 4.53 -2.42
CA THR A 192 -1.56 4.44 -1.00
C THR A 192 -2.61 5.50 -0.70
N VAL A 193 -3.79 5.07 -0.30
CA VAL A 193 -4.84 5.93 0.24
C VAL A 193 -4.81 5.86 1.76
N SER A 194 -4.81 7.02 2.42
CA SER A 194 -4.84 7.13 3.88
C SER A 194 -6.04 7.92 4.37
N LEU A 195 -6.40 7.73 5.64
CA LEU A 195 -7.31 8.64 6.35
C LEU A 195 -6.50 9.77 7.03
N GLY A 196 -7.02 11.00 6.97
CA GLY A 196 -6.52 12.12 7.76
C GLY A 196 -7.11 12.13 9.18
N MET A 197 -6.55 12.98 10.05
CA MET A 197 -7.18 13.26 11.34
C MET A 197 -8.60 13.84 11.13
N PRO A 198 -9.53 13.59 12.05
CA PRO A 198 -10.88 14.13 11.98
C PRO A 198 -10.87 15.65 11.85
N TRP A 199 -11.46 16.19 10.78
CA TRP A 199 -11.52 17.63 10.55
C TRP A 199 -12.74 18.04 9.73
N ALA A 200 -13.53 18.95 10.27
CA ALA A 200 -14.69 19.55 9.62
C ALA A 200 -14.35 20.97 9.15
N HIS A 201 -14.86 21.35 7.96
CA HIS A 201 -14.93 22.76 7.57
C HIS A 201 -16.16 23.42 8.19
N ASP A 202 -16.21 24.75 8.22
CA ASP A 202 -17.20 25.53 8.98
C ASP A 202 -18.67 25.18 8.71
N ASN A 203 -19.01 24.72 7.50
CA ASN A 203 -20.38 24.34 7.10
C ASN A 203 -20.67 22.83 7.17
N TRP A 204 -19.81 22.04 7.81
CA TRP A 204 -20.00 20.59 7.88
C TRP A 204 -21.08 20.22 8.89
N GLU A 205 -22.05 19.42 8.45
CA GLU A 205 -23.05 18.84 9.34
C GLU A 205 -22.63 17.42 9.77
N GLY A 206 -22.58 17.19 11.09
CA GLY A 206 -22.22 15.92 11.70
C GLY A 206 -20.87 15.93 12.40
N GLU A 207 -20.36 14.75 12.77
CA GLU A 207 -19.06 14.64 13.40
C GLU A 207 -17.92 15.00 12.42
N PRO A 208 -16.77 15.50 12.92
CA PRO A 208 -15.59 15.72 12.09
C PRO A 208 -15.16 14.43 11.37
N PRO A 209 -15.14 14.42 10.03
CA PRO A 209 -14.84 13.21 9.27
C PRO A 209 -13.33 13.03 9.07
N CYS A 210 -12.90 11.78 8.92
CA CYS A 210 -11.56 11.44 8.44
C CYS A 210 -11.55 11.41 6.90
N TRP A 211 -10.97 12.43 6.27
CA TRP A 211 -10.89 12.52 4.81
C TRP A 211 -9.93 11.48 4.21
N LYS A 212 -10.31 10.89 3.06
CA LYS A 212 -9.43 10.02 2.26
C LYS A 212 -8.45 10.89 1.46
N LEU A 213 -7.16 10.55 1.57
CA LEU A 213 -6.05 11.29 0.99
C LEU A 213 -5.21 10.35 0.12
N ILE A 214 -4.64 10.87 -0.96
CA ILE A 214 -3.63 10.16 -1.75
C ILE A 214 -2.28 10.45 -1.10
N ALA A 215 -1.71 9.46 -0.41
CA ALA A 215 -0.54 9.60 0.46
C ALA A 215 0.77 9.10 -0.15
N GLY A 216 0.68 8.25 -1.18
CA GLY A 216 1.82 7.78 -1.96
C GLY A 216 1.38 7.36 -3.35
N VAL A 217 2.17 7.72 -4.37
CA VAL A 217 1.91 7.32 -5.77
C VAL A 217 3.17 6.71 -6.37
N ILE A 218 3.09 5.41 -6.69
CA ILE A 218 4.19 4.63 -7.26
C ILE A 218 3.82 4.27 -8.70
N ASP A 219 4.73 4.58 -9.62
CA ASP A 219 4.58 4.19 -11.03
C ASP A 219 4.56 2.67 -11.15
N PHE A 220 3.54 2.14 -11.83
CA PHE A 220 3.39 0.72 -12.11
C PHE A 220 3.24 0.51 -13.62
N PRO A 221 4.36 0.32 -14.34
CA PRO A 221 4.34 0.18 -15.79
C PRO A 221 3.36 -0.93 -16.22
N LYS A 222 2.63 -0.71 -17.32
CA LYS A 222 1.60 -1.67 -17.79
C LYS A 222 2.13 -3.09 -17.96
N PHE A 223 3.39 -3.25 -18.35
CA PHE A 223 4.05 -4.56 -18.41
C PHE A 223 4.13 -5.25 -17.03
N ALA A 224 4.53 -4.51 -15.99
CA ALA A 224 4.59 -5.02 -14.62
C ALA A 224 3.19 -5.33 -14.06
N SER A 225 2.20 -4.52 -14.43
CA SER A 225 0.78 -4.75 -14.16
C SER A 225 0.30 -6.09 -14.74
N GLN A 226 0.48 -6.28 -16.06
CA GLN A 226 0.13 -7.53 -16.74
C GLN A 226 0.85 -8.75 -16.16
N GLN A 227 2.15 -8.61 -15.84
CA GLN A 227 2.92 -9.69 -15.25
C GLN A 227 2.38 -10.10 -13.89
N SER A 228 2.03 -9.11 -13.06
CA SER A 228 1.51 -9.36 -11.71
C SER A 228 0.09 -9.96 -11.76
N ASP A 229 -0.75 -9.51 -12.70
CA ASP A 229 -2.07 -10.09 -12.95
C ASP A 229 -1.98 -11.56 -13.39
N LEU A 230 -1.03 -11.90 -14.26
CA LEU A 230 -0.79 -13.29 -14.67
C LEU A 230 -0.30 -14.13 -13.49
N ILE A 231 0.62 -13.61 -12.66
CA ILE A 231 1.08 -14.31 -11.46
C ILE A 231 -0.10 -14.59 -10.52
N ALA A 232 -0.92 -13.58 -10.22
CA ALA A 232 -2.09 -13.73 -9.35
C ALA A 232 -3.12 -14.72 -9.91
N GLN A 233 -3.30 -14.79 -11.24
CA GLN A 233 -4.13 -15.82 -11.87
C GLN A 233 -3.51 -17.21 -11.72
N THR A 234 -2.19 -17.35 -11.91
CA THR A 234 -1.53 -18.66 -11.70
C THR A 234 -1.62 -19.13 -10.26
N ASP A 235 -1.60 -18.23 -9.27
CA ASP A 235 -1.82 -18.60 -7.86
C ASP A 235 -3.18 -19.27 -7.64
N LYS A 236 -4.24 -18.66 -8.18
CA LYS A 236 -5.60 -19.21 -8.09
C LYS A 236 -5.73 -20.58 -8.75
N GLU A 237 -5.07 -20.78 -9.89
CA GLU A 237 -5.12 -22.06 -10.60
C GLU A 237 -4.28 -23.14 -9.90
N ILE A 238 -3.14 -22.79 -9.31
CA ILE A 238 -2.34 -23.72 -8.49
C ILE A 238 -3.14 -24.18 -7.27
N GLU A 239 -3.84 -23.25 -6.60
CA GLU A 239 -4.73 -23.57 -5.49
C GLU A 239 -5.88 -24.48 -5.92
N ARG A 240 -6.50 -24.20 -7.08
CA ARG A 240 -7.60 -25.02 -7.64
C ARG A 240 -7.22 -26.48 -7.86
N ILE A 241 -6.00 -26.74 -8.34
CA ILE A 241 -5.52 -28.09 -8.67
C ILE A 241 -4.74 -28.76 -7.52
N GLY A 242 -4.69 -28.13 -6.35
CA GLY A 242 -4.01 -28.69 -5.18
C GLY A 242 -2.49 -28.83 -5.33
N TRP A 243 -1.87 -28.07 -6.23
CA TRP A 243 -0.43 -28.19 -6.47
C TRP A 243 0.40 -27.63 -5.32
N ASP A 244 1.41 -28.38 -4.90
CA ASP A 244 2.42 -27.88 -3.99
C ASP A 244 3.50 -27.04 -4.73
N ILE A 245 4.35 -26.40 -3.93
CA ILE A 245 5.43 -25.53 -4.43
C ILE A 245 6.44 -26.33 -5.28
N ASP A 246 6.69 -27.59 -4.96
CA ASP A 246 7.69 -28.42 -5.63
C ASP A 246 7.20 -28.90 -6.99
N GLN A 247 5.92 -29.25 -7.12
CA GLN A 247 5.27 -29.56 -8.40
C GLN A 247 5.33 -28.36 -9.34
N GLY A 248 4.96 -27.17 -8.84
CA GLY A 248 5.07 -25.91 -9.58
C GLY A 248 6.51 -25.65 -10.02
N ARG A 249 7.46 -25.68 -9.10
CA ARG A 249 8.90 -25.45 -9.41
C ARG A 249 9.43 -26.46 -10.42
N LYS A 250 9.07 -27.74 -10.30
CA LYS A 250 9.51 -28.80 -11.22
C LYS A 250 9.01 -28.53 -12.64
N TYR A 251 7.75 -28.16 -12.81
CA TYR A 251 7.22 -27.80 -14.13
C TYR A 251 7.98 -26.60 -14.72
N LEU A 252 8.20 -25.55 -13.94
CA LEU A 252 8.92 -24.36 -14.40
C LEU A 252 10.35 -24.67 -14.84
N GLN A 253 11.04 -25.53 -14.08
CA GLN A 253 12.40 -25.93 -14.37
C GLN A 253 12.47 -26.80 -15.65
N GLN A 254 11.50 -27.70 -15.85
CA GLN A 254 11.45 -28.58 -17.01
C GLN A 254 11.04 -27.86 -18.29
N THR A 255 10.07 -26.94 -18.20
CA THR A 255 9.46 -26.30 -19.38
C THR A 255 10.16 -25.00 -19.78
N PHE A 256 10.62 -24.20 -18.80
CA PHE A 256 11.18 -22.86 -19.05
C PHE A 256 12.62 -22.69 -18.54
N ASN A 257 13.20 -23.73 -17.93
CA ASN A 257 14.51 -23.67 -17.29
C ASN A 257 14.62 -22.57 -16.21
N LYS A 258 13.52 -22.36 -15.45
CA LYS A 258 13.39 -21.31 -14.42
C LYS A 258 12.86 -21.90 -13.12
N ILE A 259 13.27 -21.30 -12.00
CA ILE A 259 12.92 -21.80 -10.65
C ILE A 259 11.74 -21.04 -10.02
N SER A 260 11.33 -19.92 -10.61
CA SER A 260 10.26 -19.07 -10.10
C SER A 260 9.46 -18.43 -11.23
N ARG A 261 8.15 -18.28 -11.01
CA ARG A 261 7.23 -17.59 -11.92
C ARG A 261 7.59 -16.12 -12.12
N GLN A 262 8.28 -15.51 -11.15
CA GLN A 262 8.79 -14.14 -11.28
C GLN A 262 9.92 -14.00 -12.32
N GLN A 263 10.54 -15.11 -12.73
CA GLN A 263 11.58 -15.12 -13.78
C GLN A 263 10.99 -15.30 -15.18
N LEU A 264 9.70 -15.63 -15.29
CA LEU A 264 9.04 -15.87 -16.56
C LEU A 264 8.71 -14.55 -17.29
N SER A 265 8.81 -14.58 -18.61
CA SER A 265 8.28 -13.54 -19.49
C SER A 265 6.74 -13.56 -19.48
N LEU A 266 6.10 -12.51 -20.01
CA LEU A 266 4.63 -12.50 -20.16
C LEU A 266 4.11 -13.68 -21.00
N GLU A 267 4.85 -14.04 -22.05
CA GLU A 267 4.50 -15.16 -22.91
C GLU A 267 4.58 -16.48 -22.16
N GLU A 268 5.69 -16.73 -21.45
CA GLU A 268 5.88 -17.94 -20.65
C GLU A 268 4.88 -18.02 -19.49
N LEU A 269 4.56 -16.90 -18.83
CA LEU A 269 3.50 -16.84 -17.81
C LEU A 269 2.14 -17.19 -18.39
N THR A 270 1.84 -16.70 -19.59
CA THR A 270 0.58 -17.01 -20.29
C THR A 270 0.52 -18.49 -20.65
N GLN A 271 1.62 -19.05 -21.18
CA GLN A 271 1.73 -20.48 -21.46
C GLN A 271 1.56 -21.33 -20.20
N PHE A 272 2.19 -20.93 -19.10
CA PHE A 272 2.05 -21.60 -17.81
C PHE A 272 0.62 -21.54 -17.28
N LEU A 273 -0.01 -20.36 -17.31
CA LEU A 273 -1.40 -20.19 -16.89
C LEU A 273 -2.37 -21.05 -17.72
N ASN A 274 -2.18 -21.10 -19.05
CA ASN A 274 -3.00 -21.92 -19.93
C ASN A 274 -2.83 -23.41 -19.66
N TYR A 275 -1.61 -23.84 -19.32
CA TYR A 275 -1.35 -25.21 -18.89
C TYR A 275 -2.05 -25.54 -17.56
N LEU A 276 -1.97 -24.67 -16.54
CA LEU A 276 -2.68 -24.91 -15.28
C LEU A 276 -4.20 -25.01 -15.50
N LYS A 277 -4.77 -24.14 -16.34
CA LYS A 277 -6.20 -24.18 -16.72
C LYS A 277 -6.62 -25.44 -17.48
N SER A 278 -5.69 -26.16 -18.11
CA SER A 278 -6.02 -27.42 -18.81
C SER A 278 -6.03 -28.64 -17.90
N ILE A 279 -5.52 -28.53 -16.66
CA ILE A 279 -5.55 -29.59 -15.66
C ILE A 279 -6.96 -29.62 -15.02
N PRO A 280 -7.65 -30.78 -15.03
CA PRO A 280 -8.94 -30.96 -14.36
C PRO A 280 -8.89 -30.62 -12.86
N ASP A 281 -10.06 -30.36 -12.25
CA ASP A 281 -10.14 -30.12 -10.81
C ASP A 281 -9.71 -31.36 -10.02
N ASP A 282 -9.05 -31.14 -8.88
CA ASP A 282 -8.54 -32.23 -8.02
C ASP A 282 -9.68 -33.04 -7.34
N PHE A 283 -10.94 -32.59 -7.45
CA PHE A 283 -12.11 -33.26 -6.90
C PHE A 283 -12.47 -34.59 -7.59
N ASP A 284 -11.94 -34.87 -8.79
CA ASP A 284 -12.19 -36.14 -9.48
C ASP A 284 -11.29 -37.30 -8.98
N ASN A 285 -10.37 -37.06 -8.03
CA ASN A 285 -9.45 -38.08 -7.49
C ASN A 285 -9.72 -38.50 -6.03
N LEU A 286 -10.84 -38.11 -5.42
CA LEU A 286 -11.21 -38.64 -4.10
C LEU A 286 -11.72 -40.08 -4.23
N PRO A 287 -11.07 -41.09 -3.60
CA PRO A 287 -11.63 -42.42 -3.53
C PRO A 287 -12.88 -42.39 -2.64
N PHE A 288 -13.99 -42.92 -3.15
CA PHE A 288 -15.24 -43.15 -2.42
C PHE A 288 -15.04 -43.90 -1.10
#